data_AF-A0A4Z0Z907-F1
#
_entry.id   AF-A0A4Z0Z907-F1
#
_cell.length_a   1.000
_cell.length_b   1.000
_cell.length_c   1.000
_cell.angle_alpha   90.00
_cell.angle_beta   90.00
_cell.angle_gamma   90.00
#
_symmetry.space_group_name_H-M   'P 1'
#
loop_
_entity.id
_entity.type
_entity.pdbx_description
1 polymer ?
#
loop_
_entity_poly.entity_id
_entity_poly.type
_entity_poly.pdbx_seq_one_letter_code
_entity_poly.pdbx_strand_id
1 'polypeptide(L)'
;MSPPLSQSSDEQPTGSIGMEWPEFDTAWEIVKSATEERARQCIAQSDAPDIADKMDWVLVEDPESLEGVSREELKRRFRHWARAENSGWNIDEEKGSRGSRYSLFIQVDEPSLLSIATGSDSYQAEKGGTGGSYVKIVRGWDDAVGSEAAAAEGDNDGEDWMELHMSKLNIDFYVEFDNDEVWYSFYTRPDSIYS
;
A
#
# COMPACT_ATOMS: atom_id res chain seq x y z
N MET A 1 -63.20 -8.20 16.46
CA MET A 1 -62.81 -6.88 15.95
C MET A 1 -61.41 -6.59 16.48
N SER A 2 -60.41 -6.62 15.60
CA SER A 2 -59.10 -5.94 15.78
C SER A 2 -59.13 -4.70 14.86
N PRO A 3 -58.39 -3.59 15.10
CA PRO A 3 -56.92 -3.50 15.27
C PRO A 3 -56.47 -2.35 16.25
N PRO A 4 -55.23 -1.78 16.22
CA PRO A 4 -53.93 -2.39 16.56
C PRO A 4 -53.02 -1.55 17.49
N LEU A 5 -51.92 -2.19 17.95
CA LEU A 5 -50.55 -1.71 18.21
C LEU A 5 -50.27 -0.23 18.58
N SER A 6 -49.55 -0.04 19.70
CA SER A 6 -48.40 0.86 19.74
C SER A 6 -47.32 0.28 20.63
N GLN A 7 -46.24 -0.12 19.97
CA GLN A 7 -44.96 -0.49 20.55
C GLN A 7 -44.34 0.76 21.17
N SER A 8 -43.97 0.67 22.45
CA SER A 8 -43.03 1.63 23.06
C SER A 8 -41.66 1.26 22.51
N SER A 9 -41.15 2.06 21.58
CA SER A 9 -39.76 1.99 21.15
C SER A 9 -38.89 2.39 22.32
N ASP A 10 -38.21 1.42 22.92
CA ASP A 10 -37.01 1.68 23.71
C ASP A 10 -35.97 2.31 22.77
N GLU A 11 -35.62 3.56 23.06
CA GLU A 11 -34.46 4.25 22.50
C GLU A 11 -33.21 3.40 22.73
N GLN A 12 -32.72 2.77 21.65
CA GLN A 12 -31.35 2.27 21.61
C GLN A 12 -30.42 3.50 21.53
N PRO A 13 -29.45 3.65 22.45
CA PRO A 13 -28.52 4.76 22.39
C PRO A 13 -27.62 4.58 21.16
N THR A 14 -27.70 5.54 20.24
CA THR A 14 -26.73 5.75 19.17
C THR A 14 -25.41 6.22 19.78
N GLY A 15 -24.67 5.29 20.36
CA GLY A 15 -23.26 5.47 20.66
C GLY A 15 -22.47 5.06 19.43
N SER A 16 -21.98 6.03 18.67
CA SER A 16 -20.87 5.82 17.75
C SER A 16 -19.68 5.32 18.58
N ILE A 17 -19.49 4.01 18.60
CA ILE A 17 -18.27 3.39 19.10
C ILE A 17 -17.24 3.66 18.01
N GLY A 18 -16.44 4.71 18.19
CA GLY A 18 -15.11 4.76 17.58
C GLY A 18 -14.36 3.56 18.15
N MET A 19 -14.38 2.47 17.40
CA MET A 19 -13.69 1.25 17.78
C MET A 19 -12.23 1.48 17.38
N GLU A 20 -11.48 2.12 18.28
CA GLU A 20 -10.02 2.09 18.24
C GLU A 20 -9.63 0.62 18.41
N TRP A 21 -9.14 0.00 17.34
CA TRP A 21 -8.68 -1.38 17.35
C TRP A 21 -7.20 -1.37 17.75
N PRO A 22 -6.84 -1.71 19.01
CA PRO A 22 -5.45 -1.60 19.48
C PRO A 22 -4.49 -2.54 18.72
N GLU A 23 -5.06 -3.56 18.09
CA GLU A 23 -4.37 -4.46 17.18
C GLU A 23 -3.91 -3.78 15.89
N PHE A 24 -4.61 -2.77 15.39
CA PHE A 24 -4.19 -1.97 14.23
C PHE A 24 -3.04 -1.04 14.60
N ASP A 25 -3.07 -0.41 15.78
CA ASP A 25 -1.94 0.37 16.28
C ASP A 25 -0.70 -0.53 16.43
N THR A 26 -0.88 -1.72 17.00
CA THR A 26 0.21 -2.71 17.14
C THR A 26 0.74 -3.16 15.79
N ALA A 27 -0.13 -3.47 14.83
CA ALA A 27 0.26 -3.85 13.47
C ALA A 27 0.99 -2.71 12.75
N TRP A 28 0.55 -1.47 12.93
CA TRP A 28 1.20 -0.29 12.37
C TRP A 28 2.61 -0.10 12.94
N GLU A 29 2.79 -0.25 14.25
CA GLU A 29 4.13 -0.24 14.87
C GLU A 29 5.03 -1.34 14.30
N ILE A 30 4.48 -2.53 14.05
CA ILE A 30 5.22 -3.62 13.40
C ILE A 30 5.67 -3.21 11.99
N VAL A 31 4.81 -2.57 11.19
CA VAL A 31 5.20 -2.08 9.85
C VAL A 31 6.35 -1.09 9.94
N LYS A 32 6.24 -0.11 10.84
CA LYS A 32 7.26 0.93 11.03
C LYS A 32 8.59 0.32 11.43
N SER A 33 8.61 -0.49 12.49
CA SER A 33 9.84 -1.10 13.00
C SER A 33 10.47 -2.03 11.97
N ALA A 34 9.66 -2.82 11.28
CA ALA A 34 10.16 -3.81 10.33
C ALA A 34 10.68 -3.18 9.03
N THR A 35 10.16 -2.00 8.64
CA THR A 35 10.69 -1.22 7.52
C THR A 35 12.05 -0.61 7.88
N GLU A 36 12.16 0.02 9.04
CA GLU A 36 13.43 0.60 9.49
C GLU A 36 14.51 -0.48 9.71
N GLU A 37 14.18 -1.56 10.40
CA GLU A 37 15.12 -2.65 10.68
C GLU A 37 15.69 -3.25 9.39
N ARG A 38 14.83 -3.55 8.40
CA ARG A 38 15.28 -4.09 7.12
C ARG A 38 16.15 -3.12 6.36
N ALA A 39 15.80 -1.84 6.35
CA ALA A 39 16.62 -0.85 5.68
C ALA A 39 18.02 -0.74 6.34
N ARG A 40 18.09 -0.78 7.67
CA ARG A 40 19.37 -0.85 8.41
C ARG A 40 20.15 -2.13 8.09
N GLN A 41 19.48 -3.28 7.99
CA GLN A 41 20.11 -4.54 7.59
C GLN A 41 20.69 -4.48 6.17
N CYS A 42 19.97 -3.90 5.21
CA CYS A 42 20.47 -3.68 3.84
C CYS A 42 21.71 -2.77 3.85
N ILE A 43 21.67 -1.63 4.57
CA ILE A 43 22.80 -0.71 4.65
C ILE A 43 24.02 -1.39 5.28
N ALA A 44 23.84 -2.19 6.34
CA ALA A 44 24.92 -2.93 6.99
C ALA A 44 25.62 -3.94 6.07
N GLN A 45 24.96 -4.39 5.01
CA GLN A 45 25.51 -5.29 4.00
C GLN A 45 26.11 -4.57 2.79
N SER A 46 26.00 -3.24 2.73
CA SER A 46 26.51 -2.41 1.63
C SER A 46 28.01 -2.08 1.77
N ASP A 47 28.57 -1.45 0.74
CA ASP A 47 29.95 -0.94 0.75
C ASP A 47 30.15 0.27 1.69
N ALA A 48 29.07 0.85 2.21
CA ALA A 48 29.08 2.03 3.07
C ALA A 48 28.14 1.89 4.29
N PRO A 49 28.42 0.93 5.19
CA PRO A 49 27.54 0.63 6.33
C PRO A 49 27.44 1.77 7.35
N ASP A 50 28.43 2.66 7.40
CA ASP A 50 28.47 3.83 8.29
C ASP A 50 27.44 4.92 7.92
N ILE A 51 26.78 4.79 6.76
CA ILE A 51 25.69 5.67 6.36
C ILE A 51 24.47 5.50 7.28
N ALA A 52 24.23 4.30 7.83
CA ALA A 52 23.09 4.04 8.71
C ALA A 52 23.08 4.94 9.96
N ASP A 53 24.26 5.32 10.45
CA ASP A 53 24.43 6.19 11.63
C ASP A 53 24.35 7.68 11.28
N LYS A 54 24.42 8.01 9.99
CA LYS A 54 24.38 9.39 9.47
C LYS A 54 23.02 9.75 8.87
N MET A 55 22.13 8.78 8.72
CA MET A 55 20.79 8.96 8.19
C MET A 55 19.80 9.30 9.31
N ASP A 56 19.06 10.39 9.10
CA ASP A 56 17.88 10.70 9.90
C ASP A 56 16.67 9.97 9.32
N TRP A 57 16.08 9.07 10.11
CA TRP A 57 14.82 8.41 9.77
C TRP A 57 13.67 9.30 10.20
N VAL A 58 13.09 10.01 9.23
CA VAL A 58 11.93 10.86 9.48
C VAL A 58 10.68 10.11 9.01
N LEU A 59 9.86 9.70 9.97
CA LEU A 59 8.51 9.25 9.72
C LEU A 59 7.56 10.44 9.88
N VAL A 60 6.77 10.74 8.85
CA VAL A 60 5.75 11.77 8.89
C VAL A 60 4.39 11.08 8.93
N GLU A 61 3.67 11.24 10.04
CA GLU A 61 2.32 10.73 10.22
C GLU A 61 1.32 11.88 10.01
N ASP A 62 0.32 11.67 9.17
CA ASP A 62 -0.78 12.63 8.93
C ASP A 62 -2.14 11.90 8.88
N PRO A 63 -2.60 11.35 10.02
CA PRO A 63 -3.81 10.53 10.06
C PRO A 63 -5.05 11.32 9.63
N GLU A 64 -5.16 12.58 10.09
CA GLU A 64 -6.31 13.45 9.81
C GLU A 64 -6.54 13.66 8.31
N SER A 65 -5.45 13.71 7.53
CA SER A 65 -5.57 13.91 6.10
C SER A 65 -5.65 12.62 5.30
N LEU A 66 -5.15 11.49 5.81
CA LEU A 66 -5.00 10.23 5.07
C LEU A 66 -6.05 9.17 5.40
N GLU A 67 -6.73 9.26 6.55
CA GLU A 67 -7.73 8.29 6.97
C GLU A 67 -9.00 8.36 6.10
N GLY A 68 -9.48 7.19 5.65
CA GLY A 68 -10.69 7.08 4.82
C GLY A 68 -10.56 7.67 3.40
N VAL A 69 -9.35 8.05 2.98
CA VAL A 69 -9.10 8.62 1.66
C VAL A 69 -9.12 7.54 0.57
N SER A 70 -9.74 7.85 -0.57
CA SER A 70 -9.75 6.93 -1.71
C SER A 70 -8.36 6.77 -2.33
N ARG A 71 -8.08 5.62 -2.94
CA ARG A 71 -6.81 5.38 -3.63
C ARG A 71 -6.51 6.43 -4.70
N GLU A 72 -7.50 6.87 -5.45
CA GLU A 72 -7.34 7.93 -6.46
C GLU A 72 -6.89 9.26 -5.86
N GLU A 73 -7.41 9.60 -4.68
CA GLU A 73 -6.98 10.78 -3.95
C GLU A 73 -5.58 10.61 -3.37
N LEU A 74 -5.22 9.41 -2.88
CA LEU A 74 -3.84 9.09 -2.47
C LEU A 74 -2.86 9.24 -3.65
N LYS A 75 -3.20 8.70 -4.83
CA LYS A 75 -2.41 8.86 -6.07
C LYS A 75 -2.26 10.34 -6.44
N ARG A 76 -3.34 11.14 -6.35
CA ARG A 76 -3.29 12.59 -6.62
C ARG A 76 -2.30 13.30 -5.69
N ARG A 77 -2.36 13.02 -4.38
CA ARG A 77 -1.47 13.63 -3.38
C ARG A 77 -0.03 13.18 -3.55
N PHE A 78 0.19 11.89 -3.82
CA PHE A 78 1.51 11.35 -4.13
C PHE A 78 2.15 12.06 -5.34
N ARG A 79 1.41 12.22 -6.44
CA ARG A 79 1.89 12.97 -7.61
C ARG A 79 2.18 14.44 -7.29
N HIS A 80 1.41 15.05 -6.39
CA HIS A 80 1.68 16.41 -5.94
C HIS A 80 3.00 16.49 -5.16
N TRP A 81 3.22 15.57 -4.20
CA TRP A 81 4.46 15.46 -3.45
C TRP A 81 5.67 15.21 -4.38
N ALA A 82 5.56 14.24 -5.30
CA ALA A 82 6.65 13.89 -6.22
C ALA A 82 7.09 15.08 -7.10
N ARG A 83 6.13 15.89 -7.57
CA ARG A 83 6.41 17.15 -8.30
C ARG A 83 7.09 18.20 -7.43
N ALA A 84 6.66 18.33 -6.18
CA ALA A 84 7.22 19.32 -5.25
C ALA A 84 8.66 18.97 -4.86
N GLU A 85 8.94 17.70 -4.61
CA GLU A 85 10.27 17.19 -4.27
C GLU A 85 11.26 17.33 -5.45
N ASN A 86 10.77 17.13 -6.67
CA ASN A 86 11.59 17.15 -7.88
C ASN A 86 11.37 18.41 -8.73
N SER A 87 11.39 19.60 -8.12
CA SER A 87 11.07 20.86 -8.80
C SER A 87 12.03 21.26 -9.93
N GLY A 88 13.19 20.60 -10.04
CA GLY A 88 14.21 20.85 -11.06
C GLY A 88 14.07 19.99 -12.33
N TRP A 89 13.18 19.00 -12.31
CA TRP A 89 12.98 18.04 -13.39
C TRP A 89 11.49 17.90 -13.69
N ASN A 90 11.11 17.86 -14.97
CA ASN A 90 9.70 17.70 -15.32
C ASN A 90 9.31 16.22 -15.24
N ILE A 91 8.84 15.79 -14.07
CA ILE A 91 8.34 14.43 -13.84
C ILE A 91 7.17 14.04 -14.76
N ASP A 92 6.43 15.02 -15.31
CA ASP A 92 5.33 14.77 -16.24
C ASP A 92 5.83 14.56 -17.68
N GLU A 93 6.97 15.16 -18.06
CA GLU A 93 7.49 15.18 -19.43
C GLU A 93 8.87 14.53 -19.51
N GLU A 94 8.97 13.20 -19.59
CA GLU A 94 10.16 12.62 -20.19
C GLU A 94 10.00 11.19 -20.72
N LYS A 95 10.81 10.87 -21.73
CA LYS A 95 11.03 9.54 -22.30
C LYS A 95 11.89 8.64 -21.39
N GLY A 96 12.16 9.07 -20.17
CA GLY A 96 13.02 8.41 -19.17
C GLY A 96 12.21 7.90 -17.98
N SER A 97 12.79 6.96 -17.23
CA SER A 97 12.16 6.47 -16.00
C SER A 97 12.09 7.58 -14.95
N ARG A 98 10.92 7.73 -14.33
CA ARG A 98 10.73 8.58 -13.14
C ARG A 98 11.45 8.04 -11.92
N GLY A 99 11.94 6.81 -11.95
CA GLY A 99 12.45 6.12 -10.80
C GLY A 99 11.32 5.63 -9.91
N SER A 100 11.40 4.41 -9.38
CA SER A 100 10.30 3.80 -8.62
C SER A 100 9.91 4.61 -7.39
N ARG A 101 10.85 5.35 -6.78
CA ARG A 101 10.57 6.25 -5.65
C ARG A 101 9.50 7.30 -5.98
N TYR A 102 9.45 7.77 -7.22
CA TYR A 102 8.51 8.80 -7.67
C TYR A 102 7.34 8.22 -8.51
N SER A 103 7.33 6.91 -8.70
CA SER A 103 6.28 6.17 -9.43
C SER A 103 5.43 5.27 -8.55
N LEU A 104 5.96 4.78 -7.43
CA LEU A 104 5.32 3.82 -6.54
C LEU A 104 5.21 4.36 -5.11
N PHE A 105 4.10 4.05 -4.45
CA PHE A 105 3.96 4.23 -3.01
C PHE A 105 3.42 2.96 -2.35
N ILE A 106 3.72 2.82 -1.06
CA ILE A 106 3.21 1.74 -0.22
C ILE A 106 1.92 2.25 0.44
N GLN A 107 0.83 1.52 0.25
CA GLN A 107 -0.43 1.73 0.94
C GLN A 107 -0.60 0.64 2.01
N VAL A 108 -0.82 1.06 3.26
CA VAL A 108 -1.13 0.17 4.38
C VAL A 108 -2.52 0.54 4.86
N ASP A 109 -3.51 -0.25 4.47
CA ASP A 109 -4.90 -0.05 4.86
C ASP A 109 -5.37 -1.11 5.87
N GLU A 110 -6.63 -1.00 6.31
CA GLU A 110 -7.22 -1.91 7.30
C GLU A 110 -7.03 -3.41 6.95
N PRO A 111 -7.26 -3.88 5.70
CA PRO A 111 -6.94 -5.25 5.31
C PRO A 111 -5.47 -5.65 5.49
N SER A 112 -4.52 -4.76 5.18
CA SER A 112 -3.09 -5.00 5.41
C SER A 112 -2.76 -5.06 6.90
N LEU A 113 -3.29 -4.14 7.70
CA LEU A 113 -3.08 -4.14 9.16
C LEU A 113 -3.67 -5.39 9.80
N LEU A 114 -4.85 -5.83 9.34
CA LEU A 114 -5.48 -7.06 9.80
C LEU A 114 -4.65 -8.30 9.42
N SER A 115 -4.09 -8.36 8.21
CA SER A 115 -3.24 -9.49 7.79
C SER A 115 -1.98 -9.59 8.64
N ILE A 116 -1.40 -8.45 9.02
CA ILE A 116 -0.25 -8.36 9.93
C ILE A 116 -0.64 -8.75 11.36
N ALA A 117 -1.74 -8.22 11.88
CA ALA A 117 -2.19 -8.46 13.26
C ALA A 117 -2.55 -9.94 13.50
N THR A 118 -3.16 -10.58 12.51
CA THR A 118 -3.62 -11.97 12.62
C THR A 118 -2.50 -12.99 12.38
N GLY A 119 -1.36 -12.56 11.82
CA GLY A 119 -0.16 -13.39 11.65
C GLY A 119 -0.44 -14.73 10.95
N SER A 120 -1.50 -14.79 10.14
CA SER A 120 -1.96 -16.05 9.58
C SER A 120 -1.07 -16.43 8.40
N ASP A 121 -0.02 -17.20 8.70
CA ASP A 121 0.68 -18.06 7.73
C ASP A 121 -0.28 -19.07 7.06
N SER A 122 -1.55 -19.12 7.49
CA SER A 122 -2.53 -20.15 7.12
C SER A 122 -3.63 -19.71 6.15
N TYR A 123 -3.72 -18.45 5.76
CA TYR A 123 -4.66 -18.03 4.71
C TYR A 123 -3.93 -17.86 3.38
N GLN A 124 -4.31 -18.69 2.39
CA GLN A 124 -3.98 -18.60 0.95
C GLN A 124 -2.68 -19.26 0.41
N ALA A 125 -2.21 -20.36 1.01
CA ALA A 125 -1.26 -21.25 0.28
C ALA A 125 -1.91 -22.00 -0.91
N GLU A 126 -3.26 -22.08 -0.97
CA GLU A 126 -3.97 -22.86 -2.00
C GLU A 126 -4.37 -22.07 -3.26
N LYS A 127 -4.30 -20.73 -3.27
CA LYS A 127 -4.64 -19.89 -4.44
C LYS A 127 -3.51 -18.99 -4.97
N GLY A 128 -2.28 -19.20 -4.53
CA GLY A 128 -1.14 -18.39 -5.00
C GLY A 128 -1.17 -16.94 -4.53
N GLY A 129 -1.93 -16.62 -3.48
CA GLY A 129 -1.87 -15.33 -2.80
C GLY A 129 -0.63 -15.23 -1.91
N THR A 130 -0.24 -14.01 -1.54
CA THR A 130 0.74 -13.77 -0.46
C THR A 130 0.08 -14.12 0.86
N GLY A 131 0.07 -15.40 1.23
CA GLY A 131 -0.36 -15.79 2.57
C GLY A 131 0.48 -15.07 3.64
N GLY A 132 -0.17 -14.55 4.68
CA GLY A 132 0.48 -13.81 5.76
C GLY A 132 0.52 -12.29 5.60
N SER A 133 1.38 -11.65 6.40
CA SER A 133 1.53 -10.20 6.55
C SER A 133 1.92 -9.49 5.24
N TYR A 134 1.03 -8.67 4.69
CA TYR A 134 1.25 -7.95 3.42
C TYR A 134 0.95 -6.44 3.51
N VAL A 135 1.50 -5.70 2.55
CA VAL A 135 1.15 -4.30 2.24
C VAL A 135 0.76 -4.18 0.78
N LYS A 136 0.17 -3.05 0.38
CA LYS A 136 -0.16 -2.79 -1.03
C LYS A 136 0.90 -1.90 -1.64
N ILE A 137 1.39 -2.26 -2.83
CA ILE A 137 2.21 -1.38 -3.66
C ILE A 137 1.29 -0.78 -4.71
N VAL A 138 1.31 0.54 -4.87
CA VAL A 138 0.42 1.26 -5.78
C VAL A 138 1.24 2.12 -6.74
N ARG A 139 0.88 2.08 -8.02
CA ARG A 139 1.38 2.98 -9.07
C ARG A 139 0.71 4.33 -8.93
N GLY A 140 1.52 5.37 -8.76
CA GLY A 140 1.06 6.75 -8.63
C GLY A 140 0.56 7.36 -9.95
N TRP A 141 0.88 6.75 -11.09
CA TRP A 141 0.62 7.26 -12.42
C TRP A 141 -0.20 6.27 -13.24
N ASP A 142 -1.17 6.79 -13.98
CA ASP A 142 -1.93 6.05 -14.99
C ASP A 142 -1.15 6.09 -16.32
N ASP A 143 0.15 5.76 -16.24
CA ASP A 143 0.93 5.60 -17.46
C ASP A 143 0.28 4.46 -18.22
N ALA A 144 -0.22 4.76 -19.42
CA ALA A 144 -0.78 3.77 -20.33
C ALA A 144 0.32 2.84 -20.81
N VAL A 145 0.87 2.01 -19.93
CA VAL A 145 1.75 0.90 -20.28
C VAL A 145 0.85 -0.28 -20.63
N GLY A 146 0.04 -0.04 -21.66
CA GLY A 146 -0.45 -1.07 -22.55
C GLY A 146 0.24 -0.81 -23.86
N SER A 147 1.22 -1.65 -24.21
CA SER A 147 1.55 -1.91 -25.61
C SER A 147 0.27 -1.86 -26.44
N GLU A 148 0.27 -1.28 -27.64
CA GLU A 148 -0.90 -1.33 -28.55
C GLU A 148 -1.43 -2.77 -28.76
N ALA A 149 -0.66 -3.80 -28.37
CA ALA A 149 -1.10 -5.21 -28.29
C ALA A 149 -1.98 -5.54 -27.06
N ALA A 150 -1.80 -4.90 -25.90
CA ALA A 150 -2.60 -5.15 -24.69
C ALA A 150 -3.98 -4.47 -24.73
N ALA A 151 -4.13 -3.39 -25.52
CA ALA A 151 -5.43 -2.76 -25.73
C ALA A 151 -6.35 -3.55 -26.69
N ALA A 152 -5.82 -4.54 -27.42
CA ALA A 152 -6.57 -5.35 -28.38
C ALA A 152 -7.27 -6.56 -27.73
N GLU A 153 -6.76 -7.04 -26.60
CA GLU A 153 -7.38 -8.06 -25.76
C GLU A 153 -8.10 -7.30 -24.63
N GLY A 154 -9.42 -7.17 -24.71
CA GLY A 154 -10.24 -6.27 -23.86
C GLY A 154 -10.35 -6.65 -22.38
N ASP A 155 -9.23 -7.02 -21.75
CA ASP A 155 -9.11 -7.44 -20.36
C ASP A 155 -7.89 -6.78 -19.69
N ASN A 156 -7.72 -5.48 -19.93
CA ASN A 156 -6.84 -4.66 -19.11
C ASN A 156 -7.58 -4.23 -17.84
N ASP A 157 -7.97 -5.22 -17.02
CA ASP A 157 -8.17 -5.03 -15.58
C ASP A 157 -6.79 -4.84 -14.91
N GLY A 158 -5.93 -4.01 -15.52
CA GLY A 158 -4.56 -3.78 -15.13
C GLY A 158 -4.55 -3.07 -13.80
N GLU A 159 -4.60 -3.85 -12.73
CA GLU A 159 -4.64 -3.32 -11.38
C GLU A 159 -3.37 -2.50 -11.18
N ASP A 160 -3.56 -1.21 -10.92
CA ASP A 160 -2.52 -0.23 -10.64
C ASP A 160 -1.85 -0.48 -9.28
N TRP A 161 -2.07 -1.65 -8.70
CA TRP A 161 -1.60 -2.04 -7.40
C TRP A 161 -1.46 -3.57 -7.30
N MET A 162 -0.71 -4.02 -6.32
CA MET A 162 -0.56 -5.44 -5.98
C MET A 162 -0.26 -5.61 -4.49
N GLU A 163 -0.51 -6.81 -3.98
CA GLU A 163 -0.06 -7.19 -2.64
C GLU A 163 1.43 -7.54 -2.66
N LEU A 164 2.16 -7.05 -1.65
CA LEU A 164 3.56 -7.37 -1.42
C LEU A 164 3.72 -7.88 -0.01
N HIS A 165 4.26 -9.08 0.13
CA HIS A 165 4.56 -9.65 1.44
C HIS A 165 5.58 -8.79 2.18
N MET A 166 5.37 -8.55 3.47
CA MET A 166 6.19 -7.68 4.32
C MET A 166 7.69 -8.02 4.31
N SER A 167 8.05 -9.29 4.09
CA SER A 167 9.46 -9.69 4.00
C SER A 167 10.19 -9.16 2.76
N LYS A 168 9.45 -8.71 1.74
CA LYS A 168 9.97 -8.13 0.50
C LYS A 168 10.08 -6.60 0.56
N LEU A 169 9.54 -5.97 1.60
CA LEU A 169 9.61 -4.53 1.81
C LEU A 169 11.02 -4.16 2.32
N ASN A 170 11.92 -3.78 1.41
CA ASN A 170 13.26 -3.28 1.75
C ASN A 170 13.61 -2.05 0.89
N ILE A 171 14.79 -1.46 1.07
CA ILE A 171 15.20 -0.29 0.28
C ILE A 171 15.51 -0.65 -1.19
N ASP A 172 16.01 -1.87 -1.43
CA ASP A 172 16.36 -2.37 -2.76
C ASP A 172 15.12 -2.60 -3.64
N PHE A 173 13.95 -2.77 -3.02
CA PHE A 173 12.65 -2.84 -3.70
C PHE A 173 12.48 -1.71 -4.71
N TYR A 174 12.79 -0.47 -4.34
CA TYR A 174 12.66 0.65 -5.28
C TYR A 174 13.67 0.60 -6.43
N VAL A 175 14.78 -0.12 -6.29
CA VAL A 175 15.74 -0.32 -7.39
C VAL A 175 15.26 -1.45 -8.30
N GLU A 176 14.72 -2.54 -7.72
CA GLU A 176 14.17 -3.66 -8.49
C GLU A 176 13.01 -3.20 -9.39
N PHE A 177 12.14 -2.33 -8.88
CA PHE A 177 10.98 -1.83 -9.61
C PHE A 177 11.29 -0.72 -10.63
N ASP A 178 12.56 -0.33 -10.83
CA ASP A 178 12.93 0.60 -11.91
C ASP A 178 12.78 -0.06 -13.28
N ASN A 179 12.70 -1.40 -13.31
CA ASN A 179 12.36 -2.20 -14.47
C ASN A 179 10.90 -2.65 -14.41
N ASP A 180 10.06 -2.14 -15.31
CA ASP A 180 8.63 -2.46 -15.37
C ASP A 180 8.32 -3.97 -15.51
N GLU A 181 9.23 -4.77 -16.09
CA GLU A 181 9.08 -6.24 -16.20
C GLU A 181 9.04 -6.92 -14.82
N VAL A 182 9.65 -6.30 -13.81
CA VAL A 182 9.66 -6.80 -12.44
C VAL A 182 8.27 -6.75 -11.83
N TRP A 183 7.43 -5.78 -12.20
CA TRP A 183 6.03 -5.72 -11.79
C TRP A 183 5.30 -7.02 -12.07
N TYR A 184 5.42 -7.54 -13.30
CA TYR A 184 4.75 -8.78 -13.71
C TYR A 184 5.34 -10.02 -13.06
N SER A 185 6.60 -9.96 -12.60
CA SER A 185 7.25 -11.06 -11.88
C SER A 185 6.77 -11.17 -10.43
N PHE A 186 6.39 -10.04 -9.81
CA PHE A 186 5.88 -9.99 -8.43
C PHE A 186 4.36 -9.89 -8.35
N TYR A 187 3.68 -9.65 -9.47
CA TYR A 187 2.25 -9.42 -9.50
C TYR A 187 1.49 -10.59 -8.89
N THR A 188 0.87 -10.30 -7.75
CA THR A 188 -0.12 -11.17 -7.12
C THR A 188 -1.46 -10.48 -7.30
N ARG A 189 -2.37 -11.12 -8.04
CA ARG A 189 -3.70 -10.55 -8.29
C ARG A 189 -4.38 -10.34 -6.95
N PRO A 190 -4.87 -9.13 -6.68
CA PRO A 190 -5.72 -8.89 -5.53
C PRO A 190 -6.92 -9.82 -5.52
N ASP A 191 -7.14 -10.51 -4.40
CA ASP A 191 -8.34 -11.33 -4.24
C ASP A 191 -9.56 -10.42 -4.44
N SER A 192 -10.34 -10.65 -5.51
CA SER A 192 -11.64 -10.01 -5.65
C SER A 192 -12.55 -10.58 -4.57
N ILE A 193 -12.64 -9.94 -3.41
CA ILE A 193 -13.50 -10.39 -2.30
C ILE A 193 -15.00 -10.14 -2.60
N TYR A 194 -15.39 -10.02 -3.87
CA TYR A 194 -16.77 -9.88 -4.30
C TYR A 194 -17.08 -10.84 -5.45
N SER A 195 -17.74 -11.95 -5.11
CA SER A 195 -18.71 -12.65 -5.98
C SER A 195 -19.87 -13.14 -5.15
#